data_AF-X1KDK3-F1
#
_entry.id   AF-X1KDK3-F1
#
_cell.length_a   1.000
_cell.length_b   1.000
_cell.length_c   1.000
_cell.angle_alpha   90.00
_cell.angle_beta   90.00
_cell.angle_gamma   90.00
#
_symmetry.space_group_name_H-M   'P 1'
#
loop_
_entity.id
_entity.type
_entity.pdbx_description
1 polymer ?
#
loop_
_entity_poly.entity_id
_entity_poly.type
_entity_poly.pdbx_seq_one_letter_code
_entity_poly.pdbx_strand_id
1 'polypeptide(L)' 'MDKLAFVMVGHVDHGKSTLIGRLLYDTGSLPPDKLEEIKLASKEQG' A
#
# COMPACT_ATOMS: atom_id res chain seq x y z
N MET A 1 -14.57 19.46 2.52
CA MET A 1 -13.30 18.78 2.81
C MET A 1 -12.65 18.54 1.47
N ASP A 2 -11.55 19.23 1.18
CA ASP A 2 -10.88 19.14 -0.11
C ASP A 2 -10.14 17.80 -0.22
N LYS A 3 -10.28 17.13 -1.35
CA LYS A 3 -9.60 15.86 -1.62
C LYS A 3 -8.22 16.15 -2.17
N LEU A 4 -7.20 15.54 -1.57
CA LEU A 4 -5.83 15.59 -2.10
C LEU A 4 -5.63 14.43 -3.08
N ALA A 5 -5.48 14.74 -4.36
CA ALA A 5 -5.06 13.77 -5.38
C ALA A 5 -3.54 13.81 -5.54
N PHE A 6 -2.89 12.65 -5.54
CA PHE A 6 -1.44 12.54 -5.76
C PHE A 6 -1.11 11.24 -6.52
N VAL A 7 0.08 11.21 -7.12
CA VAL A 7 0.63 10.06 -7.83
C VAL A 7 2.07 9.82 -7.37
N MET A 8 2.48 8.56 -7.31
CA MET A 8 3.84 8.16 -6.92
C MET A 8 4.57 7.61 -8.15
N VAL A 9 5.71 8.20 -8.51
CA VAL A 9 6.51 7.86 -9.71
C VAL A 9 7.90 7.36 -9.32
N GLY A 10 8.53 6.55 -10.17
CA GLY A 10 9.86 5.98 -9.94
C GLY A 10 10.07 4.64 -10.65
N HIS A 11 11.33 4.20 -10.76
CA HIS A 11 11.73 2.99 -11.49
C HIS A 11 11.14 1.70 -10.89
N VAL A 12 11.16 0.60 -11.65
CA VAL A 12 10.82 -0.74 -11.11
C VAL A 12 11.67 -1.02 -9.87
N ASP A 13 11.10 -1.73 -8.89
CA ASP A 13 11.73 -2.09 -7.61
C ASP A 13 12.12 -0.95 -6.64
N HIS A 14 11.78 0.31 -6.94
CA HIS A 14 11.94 1.43 -5.99
C HIS A 14 10.94 1.41 -4.81
N GLY A 15 10.20 0.32 -4.61
CA GLY A 15 9.30 0.18 -3.45
C GLY A 15 8.09 1.13 -3.44
N LYS A 16 7.68 1.70 -4.59
CA LYS A 16 6.52 2.60 -4.70
C LYS A 16 5.23 1.98 -4.12
N SER A 17 4.92 0.75 -4.51
CA SER A 17 3.74 0.03 -4.02
C SER A 17 3.86 -0.30 -2.53
N THR A 18 5.07 -0.61 -2.05
CA THR A 18 5.36 -0.83 -0.63
C THR A 18 5.06 0.42 0.20
N LEU A 19 5.48 1.59 -0.28
CA LEU A 19 5.24 2.85 0.42
C LEU A 19 3.76 3.23 0.44
N ILE A 20 3.04 3.06 -0.68
CA ILE A 20 1.58 3.28 -0.71
C ILE A 20 0.87 2.35 0.29
N GLY A 21 1.20 1.06 0.30
CA GLY A 21 0.63 0.10 1.24
C GLY A 21 0.92 0.48 2.70
N ARG A 22 2.14 0.95 2.98
CA ARG A 22 2.53 1.42 4.31
C ARG A 22 1.72 2.63 4.77
N LEU A 23 1.51 3.62 3.90
CA LEU A 23 0.71 4.80 4.20
C LEU A 23 -0.74 4.41 4.52
N LEU A 24 -1.34 3.51 3.73
CA LEU A 24 -2.70 3.03 3.99
C LEU A 24 -2.81 2.28 5.33
N TYR A 25 -1.78 1.51 5.69
CA TYR A 25 -1.71 0.81 6.99
C TYR A 25 -1.57 1.78 8.17
N ASP A 26 -0.57 2.67 8.13
CA ASP A 26 -0.24 3.56 9.25
C ASP A 26 -1.37 4.58 9.52
N THR A 27 -2.14 4.94 8.49
CA THR A 27 -3.29 5.85 8.61
C THR A 27 -4.58 5.16 9.05
N GLY A 28 -4.58 3.83 9.23
CA GLY A 28 -5.79 3.07 9.51
C GLY A 28 -6.80 3.06 8.35
N SER A 29 -6.34 3.37 7.12
CA SER A 29 -7.17 3.37 5.92
C SER A 29 -7.38 1.97 5.34
N LEU A 30 -6.70 0.96 5.88
CA LEU A 30 -6.91 -0.45 5.53
C LEU A 30 -8.02 -1.05 6.40
N PRO A 31 -8.98 -1.77 5.79
CA PRO A 31 -9.90 -2.62 6.55
C PRO A 31 -9.10 -3.67 7.35
N PRO A 32 -9.52 -4.00 8.58
CA PRO A 32 -8.79 -4.92 9.46
C PRO A 32 -8.55 -6.29 8.83
N ASP A 33 -9.49 -6.79 8.04
CA ASP A 33 -9.46 -8.12 7.44
C ASP A 33 -8.57 -8.18 6.18
N LYS A 34 -8.26 -7.01 5.61
CA LYS A 34 -7.49 -6.85 4.36
C LYS A 34 -6.00 -7.05 4.57
N LEU A 35 -5.50 -6.83 5.79
CA LEU A 35 -4.07 -6.91 6.08
C LEU A 35 -3.52 -8.34 5.91
N GLU A 36 -4.24 -9.33 6.43
CA GLU A 36 -3.81 -10.74 6.34
C GLU A 36 -3.85 -11.25 4.90
N GLU A 37 -4.85 -10.85 4.11
CA GLU A 37 -4.92 -11.13 2.68
C GLU A 37 -3.71 -10.54 1.92
N ILE A 38 -3.37 -9.27 2.19
CA ILE A 38 -2.22 -8.60 1.56
C ILE A 38 -0.90 -9.29 1.95
N LYS A 39 -0.75 -9.71 3.21
CA LYS A 39 0.44 -10.45 3.67
C LYS A 39 0.56 -11.80 2.96
N LEU A 40 -0.55 -12.51 2.75
CA LEU A 40 -0.55 -13.79 2.04
C LEU A 40 -0.13 -13.59 0.58
N ALA A 41 -0.79 -12.66 -0.11
CA ALA A 41 -0.50 -12.35 -1.51
C ALA A 41 0.96 -11.88 -1.70
N SER A 42 1.48 -11.07 -0.77
CA SER A 42 2.88 -10.61 -0.81
C SER A 42 3.89 -11.75 -0.63
N LYS A 43 3.53 -12.80 0.12
CA LYS A 43 4.36 -14.01 0.27
C LYS A 43 4.31 -14.92 -0.95
N GLU A 44 3.19 -14.97 -1.65
CA GLU A 44 3.01 -15.78 -2.87
C GLU A 44 3.66 -15.15 -4.11
N GLN A 45 3.78 -13.81 -4.12
CA GLN A 45 4.37 -13.05 -5.24
C GLN A 45 5.87 -12.77 -5.09
N GLY A 46 6.47 -13.11 -3.95
CA GLY A 46 7.92 -13.07 -3.74
C GLY A 46 8.59 -14.34 -4.24
#